data_AF-A0A2R6H297-F1
#
_entry.id   AF-A0A2R6H297-F1
#
_cell.length_a   1.000
_cell.length_b   1.000
_cell.length_c   1.000
_cell.angle_alpha   90.00
_cell.angle_beta   90.00
_cell.angle_gamma   90.00
#
_symmetry.space_group_name_H-M   'P 1'
#
loop_
_entity.id
_entity.type
_entity.pdbx_description
1 polymer ?
#
loop_
_entity_poly.entity_id
_entity_poly.type
_entity_poly.pdbx_seq_one_letter_code
_entity_poly.pdbx_strand_id
1 'polypeptide(L)'
;MPVVLDPETQKVQPDQPTDFTLRNQSGQRFETNFYNWQLYKRVDGDWYYIMPRATPQLQTPLADGEAHTWTLTVTTGSVSDGAAIEIVQDTESLPVDGLGGGHYAFATDGWFEAGSYEEPIALAASFDLQADPLQLTPTAAIAETEWDGETLVARSTRGEADDSEDERDAYILERIDDSEPDTEEVIIEQVVRDDQLRDAIALSLEYEAARVQLEEFNSGIPPFGLEDARTYEFRGDYYRVTTSAGGSA
;
A
#
# COMPACT_ATOMS: atom_id res chain seq x y z
N MET A 1 -18.81 29.83 2.95
CA MET A 1 -18.83 28.62 2.10
C MET A 1 -18.21 27.47 2.90
N PRO A 2 -18.49 26.19 2.64
CA PRO A 2 -17.90 25.11 3.44
C PRO A 2 -16.40 24.95 3.16
N VAL A 3 -15.72 24.12 3.97
CA VAL A 3 -14.43 23.52 3.57
C VAL A 3 -14.75 22.46 2.52
N VAL A 4 -14.03 22.48 1.40
CA VAL A 4 -14.27 21.57 0.26
C VAL A 4 -12.96 21.04 -0.29
N LEU A 5 -12.97 19.80 -0.74
CA LEU A 5 -11.89 19.17 -1.49
C LEU A 5 -12.38 18.94 -2.92
N ASP A 6 -11.82 19.67 -3.87
CA ASP A 6 -12.24 19.62 -5.27
C ASP A 6 -11.13 19.03 -6.15
N PRO A 7 -11.42 18.07 -7.02
CA PRO A 7 -10.49 17.61 -8.04
C PRO A 7 -10.52 18.56 -9.25
N GLU A 8 -9.38 18.75 -9.92
CA GLU A 8 -9.30 19.44 -11.20
C GLU A 8 -10.12 18.71 -12.27
N THR A 9 -10.04 17.38 -12.28
CA THR A 9 -10.77 16.48 -13.17
C THR A 9 -11.18 15.21 -12.45
N GLN A 10 -12.34 14.67 -12.79
CA GLN A 10 -12.78 13.35 -12.33
C GLN A 10 -12.26 12.21 -13.21
N LYS A 11 -11.50 12.51 -14.27
CA LYS A 11 -10.89 11.52 -15.16
C LYS A 11 -9.39 11.75 -15.19
N VAL A 12 -8.65 10.90 -14.49
CA VAL A 12 -7.20 10.96 -14.37
C VAL A 12 -6.58 10.04 -15.42
N GLN A 13 -5.53 10.53 -16.07
CA GLN A 13 -4.71 9.74 -16.99
C GLN A 13 -3.36 9.43 -16.32
N PRO A 14 -2.76 8.26 -16.59
CA PRO A 14 -1.38 7.98 -16.22
C PRO A 14 -0.41 9.05 -16.75
N ASP A 15 0.64 9.31 -15.99
CA ASP A 15 1.74 10.24 -16.28
C ASP A 15 1.30 11.70 -16.51
N GLN A 16 0.03 12.03 -16.23
CA GLN A 16 -0.50 13.39 -16.27
C GLN A 16 -0.74 13.88 -14.84
N PRO A 17 -0.13 15.01 -14.45
CA PRO A 17 -0.41 15.60 -13.14
C PRO A 17 -1.88 16.02 -13.07
N THR A 18 -2.52 15.73 -11.95
CA THR A 18 -3.89 16.15 -11.64
C THR A 18 -3.94 16.79 -10.27
N ASP A 19 -4.51 17.98 -10.18
CA ASP A 19 -4.61 18.71 -8.92
C ASP A 19 -5.85 18.34 -8.10
N PHE A 20 -5.67 18.25 -6.79
CA PHE A 20 -6.72 18.18 -5.78
C PHE A 20 -6.55 19.35 -4.81
N THR A 21 -7.53 20.24 -4.74
CA THR A 21 -7.42 21.46 -3.92
C THR A 21 -8.39 21.41 -2.75
N LEU A 22 -7.86 21.44 -1.53
CA LEU A 22 -8.59 21.74 -0.31
C LEU A 22 -8.76 23.26 -0.18
N ARG A 23 -9.99 23.76 -0.11
CA ARG A 23 -10.29 25.18 0.06
C ARG A 23 -11.08 25.39 1.34
N ASN A 24 -10.63 26.32 2.18
CA ASN A 24 -11.38 26.73 3.35
C ASN A 24 -12.03 28.09 3.11
N GLN A 25 -13.35 28.15 3.15
CA GLN A 25 -14.10 29.40 3.06
C GLN A 25 -15.18 29.51 4.16
N SER A 26 -14.95 28.80 5.26
CA SER A 26 -15.91 28.55 6.34
C SER A 26 -16.05 29.71 7.32
N GLY A 27 -15.18 30.72 7.26
CA GLY A 27 -15.07 31.75 8.29
C GLY A 27 -14.37 31.27 9.56
N GLN A 28 -13.83 30.04 9.59
CA GLN A 28 -13.12 29.44 10.71
C GLN A 28 -11.82 28.78 10.23
N ARG A 29 -10.82 28.67 11.09
CA ARG A 29 -9.61 27.88 10.80
C ARG A 29 -9.95 26.39 10.78
N PHE A 30 -9.41 25.67 9.80
CA PHE A 30 -9.50 24.22 9.69
C PHE A 30 -8.14 23.60 10.02
N GLU A 31 -8.10 22.79 11.07
CA GLU A 31 -6.94 21.99 11.45
C GLU A 31 -6.90 20.73 10.60
N THR A 32 -5.79 20.46 9.94
CA THR A 32 -5.58 19.23 9.18
C THR A 32 -4.11 18.84 9.23
N ASN A 33 -3.73 17.80 8.50
CA ASN A 33 -2.36 17.37 8.29
C ASN A 33 -2.17 17.11 6.80
N PHE A 34 -1.41 17.98 6.10
CA PHE A 34 -1.22 17.84 4.66
C PHE A 34 -0.45 16.58 4.25
N TYR A 35 0.24 15.91 5.18
CA TYR A 35 0.82 14.59 4.95
C TYR A 35 -0.23 13.46 5.05
N ASN A 36 -1.38 13.72 5.67
CA ASN A 36 -2.52 12.80 5.78
C ASN A 36 -3.51 12.97 4.61
N TRP A 37 -2.99 13.18 3.40
CA TRP A 37 -3.78 12.87 2.21
C TRP A 37 -4.05 11.36 2.20
N GLN A 38 -5.13 10.92 1.57
CA GLN A 38 -5.55 9.53 1.61
C GLN A 38 -6.00 9.11 0.22
N LEU A 39 -5.64 7.90 -0.19
CA LEU A 39 -6.07 7.32 -1.45
C LEU A 39 -6.82 6.01 -1.18
N TYR A 40 -8.05 5.94 -1.70
CA TYR A 40 -8.89 4.75 -1.63
C TYR A 40 -9.25 4.26 -3.03
N LYS A 41 -9.41 2.95 -3.19
CA LYS A 41 -9.99 2.34 -4.39
C LYS A 41 -11.33 1.73 -4.06
N ARG A 42 -12.29 1.85 -4.98
CA ARG A 42 -13.56 1.14 -4.89
C ARG A 42 -13.49 -0.19 -5.63
N VAL A 43 -13.77 -1.29 -4.94
CA VAL A 43 -13.84 -2.65 -5.48
C VAL A 43 -15.12 -3.30 -4.95
N ASP A 44 -15.94 -3.87 -5.84
CA ASP A 44 -17.20 -4.56 -5.54
C ASP A 44 -18.20 -3.84 -4.62
N GLY A 45 -18.07 -2.50 -4.53
CA GLY A 45 -18.95 -1.64 -3.76
C GLY A 45 -18.26 -0.98 -2.56
N ASP A 46 -17.20 -1.61 -2.05
CA ASP A 46 -16.47 -1.22 -0.85
C ASP A 46 -15.22 -0.39 -1.17
N TRP A 47 -14.74 0.37 -0.17
CA TRP A 47 -13.60 1.26 -0.30
C TRP A 47 -12.41 0.70 0.49
N TYR A 48 -11.30 0.48 -0.21
CA TYR A 48 -10.06 -0.03 0.35
C TYR A 48 -9.04 1.09 0.44
N TYR A 49 -8.49 1.29 1.64
CA TYR A 49 -7.42 2.26 1.88
C TYR A 49 -6.10 1.77 1.27
N ILE A 50 -5.43 2.63 0.52
CA ILE A 50 -4.18 2.27 -0.18
C ILE A 50 -2.98 3.04 0.39
N MET A 51 -3.14 4.35 0.61
CA MET A 51 -2.01 5.24 0.92
C MET A 51 -2.45 6.45 1.75
N PRO A 52 -1.50 7.06 2.49
CA PRO A 52 -0.11 6.66 2.72
C PRO A 52 0.03 5.55 3.78
N ARG A 53 1.16 4.84 3.77
CA ARG A 53 1.46 3.79 4.78
C ARG A 53 2.04 4.35 6.08
N ALA A 54 2.60 5.55 6.02
CA ALA A 54 3.18 6.23 7.16
C ALA A 54 3.01 7.73 7.00
N THR A 55 2.44 8.37 8.02
CA THR A 55 2.09 9.78 8.00
C THR A 55 2.86 10.54 9.07
N PRO A 56 3.74 11.49 8.71
CA PRO A 56 4.28 12.46 9.65
C PRO A 56 3.16 13.16 10.44
N GLN A 57 3.25 13.18 11.77
CA GLN A 57 2.24 13.83 12.63
C GLN A 57 2.50 15.33 12.73
N LEU A 58 2.22 16.08 11.66
CA LEU A 58 2.36 17.53 11.63
C LEU A 58 0.99 18.20 11.45
N GLN A 59 0.60 19.01 12.41
CA GLN A 59 -0.60 19.84 12.26
C GLN A 59 -0.30 21.00 11.30
N THR A 60 -1.11 21.12 10.25
CA THR A 60 -1.03 22.14 9.21
C THR A 60 -2.36 22.89 9.15
N PRO A 61 -2.50 23.99 9.90
CA PRO A 61 -3.74 24.76 9.90
C PRO A 61 -3.97 25.42 8.53
N LEU A 62 -5.22 25.46 8.10
CA LEU A 62 -5.68 26.15 6.89
C LEU A 62 -6.63 27.27 7.30
N ALA A 63 -6.21 28.53 7.16
CA ALA A 63 -7.01 29.68 7.54
C ALA A 63 -8.21 29.91 6.61
N ASP A 64 -9.14 30.76 7.02
CA ASP A 64 -10.26 31.17 6.16
C ASP A 64 -9.74 31.91 4.92
N GLY A 65 -10.23 31.51 3.74
CA GLY A 65 -9.79 32.01 2.44
C GLY A 65 -8.54 31.32 1.88
N GLU A 66 -7.87 30.47 2.65
CA GLU A 66 -6.70 29.72 2.18
C GLU A 66 -7.08 28.45 1.43
N ALA A 67 -6.12 27.96 0.65
CA ALA A 67 -6.23 26.69 -0.05
C ALA A 67 -4.89 25.97 -0.06
N HIS A 68 -4.93 24.65 -0.07
CA HIS A 68 -3.79 23.76 -0.23
C HIS A 68 -4.05 22.83 -1.42
N THR A 69 -3.03 22.56 -2.24
CA THR A 69 -3.16 21.71 -3.43
C THR A 69 -2.15 20.59 -3.40
N TRP A 70 -2.63 19.37 -3.61
CA TRP A 70 -1.80 18.21 -3.94
C TRP A 70 -1.90 17.95 -5.44
N THR A 71 -0.77 17.73 -6.09
CA THR A 71 -0.67 17.34 -7.49
C THR A 71 -0.32 15.85 -7.55
N LEU A 72 -1.32 15.04 -7.91
CA LEU A 72 -1.17 13.60 -8.07
C LEU A 72 -0.65 13.28 -9.47
N THR A 73 0.45 12.54 -9.57
CA THR A 73 0.91 11.95 -10.84
C THR A 73 0.96 10.44 -10.67
N VAL A 74 0.10 9.72 -11.40
CA VAL A 74 0.08 8.26 -11.34
C VAL A 74 0.98 7.69 -12.41
N THR A 75 2.05 7.00 -12.00
CA THR A 75 2.91 6.25 -12.92
C THR A 75 2.38 4.83 -13.04
N THR A 76 2.31 4.32 -14.28
CA THR A 76 1.93 2.93 -14.54
C THR A 76 3.10 2.20 -15.20
N GLY A 77 3.58 1.11 -14.59
CA GLY A 77 4.59 0.25 -15.19
C GLY A 77 5.62 -0.32 -14.22
N SER A 78 5.94 0.41 -13.14
CA SER A 78 7.03 0.01 -12.24
C SER A 78 6.77 -1.33 -11.56
N VAL A 79 5.50 -1.64 -11.23
CA VAL A 79 5.13 -2.98 -10.76
C VAL A 79 5.48 -4.03 -11.80
N SER A 80 5.11 -3.84 -13.07
CA SER A 80 5.41 -4.81 -14.14
C SER A 80 6.92 -4.96 -14.39
N ASP A 81 7.70 -3.91 -14.17
CA ASP A 81 9.17 -3.93 -14.24
C ASP A 81 9.83 -4.57 -13.01
N GLY A 82 9.04 -5.02 -12.03
CA GLY A 82 9.52 -5.64 -10.79
C GLY A 82 10.06 -4.65 -9.76
N ALA A 83 9.85 -3.34 -9.93
CA ALA A 83 10.28 -2.34 -8.95
C ALA A 83 9.40 -2.38 -7.70
N ALA A 84 10.02 -2.17 -6.54
CA ALA A 84 9.33 -1.93 -5.28
C ALA A 84 8.61 -0.56 -5.31
N ILE A 85 7.53 -0.43 -4.55
CA ILE A 85 6.77 0.83 -4.49
C ILE A 85 7.32 1.71 -3.37
N GLU A 86 7.83 2.88 -3.76
CA GLU A 86 8.33 3.88 -2.82
C GLU A 86 7.24 4.44 -1.90
N ILE A 87 7.64 4.81 -0.68
CA ILE A 87 6.76 5.51 0.25
C ILE A 87 6.70 6.98 -0.16
N VAL A 88 5.49 7.49 -0.37
CA VAL A 88 5.26 8.91 -0.69
C VAL A 88 4.91 9.65 0.61
N GLN A 89 5.76 10.60 1.01
CA GLN A 89 5.57 11.45 2.19
C GLN A 89 5.72 12.94 1.86
N ASP A 90 5.19 13.35 0.71
CA ASP A 90 5.16 14.74 0.29
C ASP A 90 3.78 15.37 0.58
N THR A 91 3.70 16.69 0.55
CA THR A 91 2.48 17.48 0.77
C THR A 91 2.01 18.19 -0.50
N GLU A 92 2.84 18.29 -1.54
CA GLU A 92 2.48 19.00 -2.78
C GLU A 92 2.57 18.07 -3.98
N SER A 93 3.73 17.47 -4.26
CA SER A 93 3.92 16.60 -5.42
C SER A 93 3.83 15.13 -5.02
N LEU A 94 2.79 14.44 -5.50
CA LEU A 94 2.52 13.04 -5.14
C LEU A 94 2.75 12.10 -6.35
N PRO A 95 3.99 11.65 -6.60
CA PRO A 95 4.24 10.60 -7.59
C PRO A 95 3.80 9.25 -7.01
N VAL A 96 2.70 8.71 -7.50
CA VAL A 96 2.10 7.47 -6.99
C VAL A 96 2.22 6.37 -8.03
N ASP A 97 2.77 5.22 -7.62
CA ASP A 97 2.87 4.02 -8.45
C ASP A 97 1.93 2.90 -7.98
N GLY A 98 1.85 1.82 -8.76
CA GLY A 98 1.16 0.60 -8.42
C GLY A 98 -0.34 0.80 -8.23
N LEU A 99 -0.95 1.56 -9.13
CA LEU A 99 -2.40 1.67 -9.27
C LEU A 99 -2.83 1.08 -10.61
N GLY A 100 -3.93 0.33 -10.63
CA GLY A 100 -4.59 -0.07 -11.87
C GLY A 100 -5.71 0.89 -12.27
N GLY A 101 -6.31 0.68 -13.44
CA GLY A 101 -7.56 1.35 -13.78
C GLY A 101 -8.66 1.09 -12.76
N GLY A 102 -9.52 2.08 -12.52
CA GLY A 102 -10.63 1.93 -11.60
C GLY A 102 -11.18 3.24 -11.06
N HIS A 103 -12.06 3.11 -10.07
CA HIS A 103 -12.68 4.23 -9.36
C HIS A 103 -11.99 4.46 -8.02
N TYR A 104 -11.57 5.68 -7.78
CA TYR A 104 -10.75 6.08 -6.64
C TYR A 104 -11.37 7.27 -5.90
N ALA A 105 -10.93 7.47 -4.67
CA ALA A 105 -11.18 8.67 -3.90
C ALA A 105 -9.86 9.22 -3.33
N PHE A 106 -9.59 10.49 -3.61
CA PHE A 106 -8.57 11.27 -2.92
C PHE A 106 -9.24 11.96 -1.74
N ALA A 107 -8.69 11.81 -0.54
CA ALA A 107 -9.30 12.27 0.68
C ALA A 107 -8.31 12.93 1.63
N THR A 108 -8.84 13.62 2.62
CA THR A 108 -8.13 14.12 3.79
C THR A 108 -9.15 14.31 4.91
N ASP A 109 -8.68 14.57 6.10
CA ASP A 109 -9.53 14.84 7.25
C ASP A 109 -8.98 15.99 8.10
N GLY A 110 -9.83 16.51 8.96
CA GLY A 110 -9.48 17.62 9.84
C GLY A 110 -10.66 18.09 10.66
N TRP A 111 -10.48 19.12 11.47
CA TRP A 111 -11.54 19.66 12.33
C TRP A 111 -11.46 21.17 12.38
N PHE A 112 -12.59 21.83 12.65
CA PHE A 112 -12.56 23.27 12.91
C PHE A 112 -11.95 23.55 14.28
N GLU A 113 -11.42 24.76 14.49
CA GLU A 113 -10.82 25.19 15.77
C GLU A 113 -11.75 24.98 16.99
N ALA A 114 -13.07 25.08 16.80
CA ALA A 114 -14.05 24.82 17.86
C ALA A 114 -14.37 23.33 18.09
N GLY A 115 -13.86 22.44 17.24
CA GLY A 115 -14.01 20.98 17.31
C GLY A 115 -12.80 20.28 17.92
N SER A 116 -12.69 18.96 17.68
CA SER A 116 -11.62 18.11 18.20
C SER A 116 -11.12 17.13 17.14
N TYR A 117 -9.86 16.69 17.29
CA TYR A 117 -9.26 15.64 16.47
C TYR A 117 -9.92 14.26 16.66
N GLU A 118 -10.67 14.08 17.74
CA GLU A 118 -11.42 12.85 18.04
C GLU A 118 -12.69 12.70 17.17
N GLU A 119 -13.16 13.81 16.58
CA GLU A 119 -14.35 13.84 15.72
C GLU A 119 -14.04 14.58 14.41
N PRO A 120 -13.14 14.04 13.57
CA PRO A 120 -12.71 14.71 12.37
C PRO A 120 -13.81 14.70 11.29
N ILE A 121 -13.78 15.73 10.46
CA ILE A 121 -14.55 15.86 9.23
C ILE A 121 -13.72 15.27 8.09
N ALA A 122 -14.20 14.17 7.52
CA ALA A 122 -13.62 13.59 6.31
C ALA A 122 -14.08 14.37 5.06
N LEU A 123 -13.14 14.62 4.16
CA LEU A 123 -13.34 15.29 2.88
C LEU A 123 -12.78 14.39 1.79
N ALA A 124 -13.58 14.11 0.76
CA ALA A 124 -13.18 13.20 -0.32
C ALA A 124 -13.68 13.69 -1.68
N ALA A 125 -12.83 13.52 -2.69
CA ALA A 125 -13.12 13.73 -4.09
C ALA A 125 -12.91 12.43 -4.86
N SER A 126 -13.93 12.00 -5.60
CA SER A 126 -13.83 10.79 -6.43
C SER A 126 -13.29 11.11 -7.83
N PHE A 127 -12.58 10.14 -8.40
CA PHE A 127 -12.08 10.18 -9.77
C PHE A 127 -11.95 8.78 -10.36
N ASP A 128 -11.97 8.69 -11.69
CA ASP A 128 -11.71 7.46 -12.44
C ASP A 128 -10.31 7.52 -13.06
N LEU A 129 -9.46 6.56 -12.70
CA LEU A 129 -8.15 6.37 -13.32
C LEU A 129 -8.30 5.57 -14.60
N GLN A 130 -7.94 6.18 -15.73
CA GLN A 130 -8.02 5.59 -17.07
C GLN A 130 -6.72 4.84 -17.39
N ALA A 131 -6.57 3.66 -16.79
CA ALA A 131 -5.43 2.76 -17.00
C ALA A 131 -5.91 1.32 -17.19
N ASP A 132 -5.00 0.44 -17.59
CA ASP A 132 -5.27 -1.00 -17.58
C ASP A 132 -5.33 -1.52 -16.13
N PRO A 133 -6.01 -2.65 -15.87
CA PRO A 133 -5.98 -3.29 -14.56
C PRO A 133 -4.54 -3.66 -14.17
N LEU A 134 -4.19 -3.41 -12.90
CA LEU A 134 -2.89 -3.75 -12.36
C LEU A 134 -2.65 -5.26 -12.47
N GLN A 135 -1.44 -5.62 -12.90
CA GLN A 135 -0.98 -7.01 -12.93
C GLN A 135 -0.06 -7.26 -11.74
N LEU A 136 -0.21 -8.43 -11.13
CA LEU A 136 0.65 -8.85 -10.02
C LEU A 136 1.84 -9.60 -10.62
N THR A 137 3.04 -9.12 -10.34
CA THR A 137 4.32 -9.72 -10.74
C THR A 137 5.25 -9.73 -9.54
N PRO A 138 6.16 -10.71 -9.42
CA PRO A 138 7.23 -10.62 -8.43
C PRO A 138 8.08 -9.38 -8.67
N THR A 139 8.73 -8.91 -7.61
CA THR A 139 9.77 -7.90 -7.67
C THR A 139 11.02 -8.48 -8.32
N ALA A 140 11.86 -7.59 -8.86
CA ALA A 140 13.16 -7.96 -9.42
C ALA A 140 14.19 -8.39 -8.36
N ALA A 141 13.81 -8.37 -7.06
CA ALA A 141 14.67 -8.84 -5.98
C ALA A 141 14.69 -10.38 -5.88
N ILE A 142 13.71 -11.08 -6.44
CA ILE A 142 13.75 -12.55 -6.49
C ILE A 142 14.83 -12.97 -7.49
N ALA A 143 15.94 -13.50 -6.99
CA ALA A 143 17.09 -13.89 -7.80
C ALA A 143 16.95 -15.29 -8.38
N GLU A 144 16.38 -16.20 -7.60
CA GLU A 144 16.25 -17.60 -7.96
C GLU A 144 15.04 -18.25 -7.27
N THR A 145 14.50 -19.27 -7.94
CA THR A 145 13.42 -20.10 -7.43
C THR A 145 13.79 -21.57 -7.64
N GLU A 146 13.53 -22.40 -6.63
CA GLU A 146 13.72 -23.84 -6.70
C GLU A 146 12.63 -24.58 -5.93
N TRP A 147 12.31 -25.80 -6.36
CA TRP A 147 11.38 -26.65 -5.63
C TRP A 147 12.14 -27.49 -4.61
N ASP A 148 11.73 -27.41 -3.34
CA ASP A 148 12.11 -28.36 -2.29
C ASP A 148 10.86 -29.13 -1.84
N GLY A 149 10.71 -30.33 -2.39
CA GLY A 149 9.51 -31.13 -2.23
C GLY A 149 8.27 -30.43 -2.80
N GLU A 150 7.33 -30.06 -1.93
CA GLU A 150 6.08 -29.38 -2.27
C GLU A 150 6.15 -27.86 -2.03
N THR A 151 7.30 -27.35 -1.58
CA THR A 151 7.52 -25.93 -1.29
C THR A 151 8.32 -25.29 -2.44
N LEU A 152 7.84 -24.16 -2.95
CA LEU A 152 8.65 -23.31 -3.81
C LEU A 152 9.51 -22.40 -2.92
N VAL A 153 10.82 -22.61 -2.92
CA VAL A 153 11.78 -21.75 -2.22
C VAL A 153 12.25 -20.68 -3.19
N ALA A 154 12.19 -19.41 -2.77
CA ALA A 154 12.64 -18.27 -3.55
C ALA A 154 13.66 -17.47 -2.75
N ARG A 155 14.86 -17.28 -3.32
CA ARG A 155 15.90 -16.47 -2.65
C ARG A 155 15.86 -15.05 -3.19
N SER A 156 15.78 -14.12 -2.26
CA SER A 156 15.70 -12.69 -2.55
C SER A 156 17.03 -12.01 -2.29
N THR A 157 17.30 -10.97 -3.06
CA THR A 157 18.47 -10.09 -2.88
C THR A 157 18.21 -8.99 -1.84
N ARG A 158 17.06 -8.97 -1.18
CA ARG A 158 16.76 -8.02 -0.11
C ARG A 158 17.53 -8.35 1.16
N GLY A 159 17.97 -7.26 1.82
CA GLY A 159 18.80 -7.31 3.02
C GLY A 159 20.25 -7.70 2.74
N GLU A 160 21.05 -7.61 3.79
CA GLU A 160 22.46 -8.03 3.79
C GLU A 160 22.71 -8.83 5.06
N ALA A 161 23.63 -9.80 4.99
CA ALA A 161 24.08 -10.56 6.15
C ALA A 161 24.85 -9.63 7.10
N ASP A 162 24.55 -9.69 8.40
CA ASP A 162 25.30 -8.92 9.41
C ASP A 162 26.71 -9.51 9.62
N ASP A 163 26.87 -10.82 9.45
CA ASP A 163 28.15 -11.52 9.44
C ASP A 163 28.15 -12.76 8.51
N SER A 164 29.25 -13.50 8.48
CA SER A 164 29.40 -14.66 7.58
C SER A 164 28.63 -15.91 8.00
N GLU A 165 28.14 -15.95 9.24
CA GLU A 165 27.38 -17.05 9.84
C GLU A 165 25.87 -16.75 9.86
N ASP A 166 25.49 -15.53 9.47
CA ASP A 166 24.10 -15.08 9.42
C ASP A 166 23.29 -15.88 8.38
N GLU A 167 22.17 -16.43 8.83
CA GLU A 167 21.25 -17.18 8.00
C GLU A 167 20.07 -16.30 7.58
N ARG A 168 19.46 -16.62 6.45
CA ARG A 168 18.27 -15.89 5.99
C ARG A 168 17.07 -16.26 6.84
N ASP A 169 16.27 -15.25 7.17
CA ASP A 169 14.92 -15.45 7.67
C ASP A 169 14.01 -15.91 6.53
N ALA A 170 12.95 -16.62 6.88
CA ALA A 170 11.95 -17.10 5.93
C ALA A 170 10.59 -16.45 6.17
N TYR A 171 10.00 -15.93 5.09
CA TYR A 171 8.61 -15.51 4.99
C TYR A 171 7.85 -16.58 4.23
N ILE A 172 6.91 -17.24 4.89
CA ILE A 172 6.27 -18.46 4.39
C ILE A 172 4.80 -18.17 4.15
N LEU A 173 4.38 -18.30 2.89
CA LEU A 173 2.99 -18.25 2.46
C LEU A 173 2.46 -19.65 2.18
N GLU A 174 1.30 -19.97 2.72
CA GLU A 174 0.55 -21.20 2.52
C GLU A 174 -0.86 -20.87 2.03
N ARG A 175 -1.29 -21.44 0.90
CA ARG A 175 -2.68 -21.36 0.47
C ARG A 175 -3.52 -22.31 1.33
N ILE A 176 -4.59 -21.80 1.90
CA ILE A 176 -5.51 -22.54 2.79
C ILE A 176 -6.88 -22.67 2.13
N ASP A 177 -7.64 -23.71 2.50
CA ASP A 177 -8.91 -24.04 1.84
C ASP A 177 -10.09 -23.16 2.31
N ASP A 178 -10.01 -22.60 3.51
CA ASP A 178 -11.10 -21.84 4.14
C ASP A 178 -10.57 -20.58 4.84
N SER A 179 -11.43 -19.58 5.00
CA SER A 179 -11.15 -18.37 5.78
C SER A 179 -10.90 -18.71 7.25
N GLU A 180 -10.00 -17.97 7.88
CA GLU A 180 -9.74 -18.04 9.32
C GLU A 180 -10.36 -16.83 10.04
N PRO A 181 -10.50 -16.89 11.38
CA PRO A 181 -10.79 -15.69 12.16
C PRO A 181 -9.75 -14.61 11.83
N ASP A 182 -10.22 -13.37 11.68
CA ASP A 182 -9.38 -12.20 11.39
C ASP A 182 -8.69 -12.21 10.01
N THR A 183 -9.18 -12.98 9.04
CA THR A 183 -8.74 -12.89 7.64
C THR A 183 -8.97 -11.49 7.09
N GLU A 184 -7.89 -10.86 6.62
CA GLU A 184 -7.89 -9.54 6.01
C GLU A 184 -8.13 -9.65 4.50
N GLU A 185 -9.23 -9.08 4.01
CA GLU A 185 -9.44 -8.95 2.57
C GLU A 185 -8.54 -7.86 2.01
N VAL A 186 -7.72 -8.20 1.01
CA VAL A 186 -6.77 -7.28 0.39
C VAL A 186 -6.98 -7.18 -1.12
N ILE A 187 -6.81 -5.96 -1.64
CA ILE A 187 -6.81 -5.70 -3.09
C ILE A 187 -5.39 -5.66 -3.65
N ILE A 188 -5.25 -5.79 -4.97
CA ILE A 188 -3.93 -5.83 -5.61
C ILE A 188 -3.09 -4.58 -5.30
N GLU A 189 -3.71 -3.39 -5.24
CA GLU A 189 -3.01 -2.16 -4.86
C GLU A 189 -2.39 -2.22 -3.46
N GLN A 190 -2.99 -2.95 -2.52
CA GLN A 190 -2.44 -3.15 -1.18
C GLN A 190 -1.33 -4.21 -1.21
N VAL A 191 -1.57 -5.33 -1.91
CA VAL A 191 -0.60 -6.43 -2.05
C VAL A 191 0.71 -5.93 -2.66
N VAL A 192 0.68 -5.15 -3.75
CA VAL A 192 1.93 -4.71 -4.42
C VAL A 192 2.81 -3.76 -3.61
N ARG A 193 2.30 -3.25 -2.48
CA ARG A 193 3.04 -2.35 -1.59
C ARG A 193 3.78 -3.11 -0.50
N ASP A 194 3.41 -4.33 -0.19
CA ASP A 194 4.15 -5.22 0.70
C ASP A 194 4.98 -6.17 -0.16
N ASP A 195 6.28 -5.93 -0.25
CA ASP A 195 7.16 -6.66 -1.19
C ASP A 195 7.18 -8.17 -0.90
N GLN A 196 7.17 -8.58 0.36
CA GLN A 196 7.13 -10.00 0.74
C GLN A 196 5.79 -10.63 0.38
N LEU A 197 4.66 -10.00 0.73
CA LEU A 197 3.34 -10.51 0.37
C LEU A 197 3.14 -10.56 -1.16
N ARG A 198 3.58 -9.51 -1.85
CA ARG A 198 3.57 -9.40 -3.31
C ARG A 198 4.30 -10.57 -3.94
N ASP A 199 5.55 -10.82 -3.55
CA ASP A 199 6.37 -11.86 -4.14
C ASP A 199 5.82 -13.25 -3.84
N ALA A 200 5.40 -13.50 -2.60
CA ALA A 200 4.87 -14.79 -2.20
C ALA A 200 3.58 -15.14 -2.96
N ILE A 201 2.61 -14.21 -3.05
CA ILE A 201 1.37 -14.43 -3.81
C ILE A 201 1.67 -14.55 -5.31
N ALA A 202 2.50 -13.66 -5.86
CA ALA A 202 2.83 -13.69 -7.29
C ALA A 202 3.47 -15.03 -7.70
N LEU A 203 4.44 -15.52 -6.93
CA LEU A 203 5.09 -16.81 -7.15
C LEU A 203 4.13 -17.98 -6.94
N SER A 204 3.26 -17.92 -5.93
CA SER A 204 2.22 -18.95 -5.73
C SER A 204 1.32 -19.08 -6.95
N LEU A 205 0.90 -17.96 -7.54
CA LEU A 205 0.07 -17.94 -8.75
C LEU A 205 0.84 -18.37 -10.01
N GLU A 206 2.08 -17.92 -10.18
CA GLU A 206 2.91 -18.24 -11.35
C GLU A 206 3.28 -19.72 -11.43
N TYR A 207 3.62 -20.33 -10.30
CA TYR A 207 4.09 -21.72 -10.20
C TYR A 207 3.00 -22.69 -9.71
N GLU A 208 1.78 -22.21 -9.49
CA GLU A 208 0.68 -22.95 -8.87
C GLU A 208 1.07 -23.58 -7.50
N ALA A 209 2.00 -22.93 -6.79
CA ALA A 209 2.56 -23.44 -5.55
C ALA A 209 1.59 -23.21 -4.38
N ALA A 210 1.23 -24.29 -3.69
CA ALA A 210 0.44 -24.21 -2.45
C ALA A 210 1.23 -23.61 -1.29
N ARG A 211 2.57 -23.71 -1.33
CA ARG A 211 3.47 -23.16 -0.32
C ARG A 211 4.66 -22.47 -0.99
N VAL A 212 4.93 -21.23 -0.58
CA VAL A 212 6.08 -20.43 -1.01
C VAL A 212 6.87 -20.01 0.21
N GLN A 213 8.19 -20.24 0.19
CA GLN A 213 9.12 -19.77 1.20
C GLN A 213 10.06 -18.73 0.56
N LEU A 214 9.92 -17.48 0.95
CA LEU A 214 10.85 -16.41 0.56
C LEU A 214 11.98 -16.34 1.60
N GLU A 215 13.22 -16.45 1.15
CA GLU A 215 14.41 -16.36 1.99
C GLU A 215 15.10 -15.01 1.81
N GLU A 216 15.24 -14.25 2.91
CA GLU A 216 15.77 -12.89 2.94
C GLU A 216 16.64 -12.65 4.17
N PHE A 217 17.64 -11.78 4.03
CA PHE A 217 18.27 -11.22 5.22
C PHE A 217 17.35 -10.15 5.80
N ASN A 218 17.02 -10.27 7.08
CA ASN A 218 16.13 -9.35 7.77
C ASN A 218 16.67 -9.07 9.17
N SER A 219 16.80 -7.80 9.54
CA SER A 219 17.27 -7.39 10.87
C SER A 219 16.11 -7.04 11.83
N GLY A 220 14.87 -7.28 11.41
CA GLY A 220 13.68 -7.05 12.21
C GLY A 220 13.53 -8.10 13.31
N ILE A 221 13.11 -7.66 14.50
CA ILE A 221 12.74 -8.55 15.60
C ILE A 221 11.30 -8.21 16.01
N PRO A 222 10.32 -9.10 15.74
CA PRO A 222 10.45 -10.38 15.02
C PRO A 222 10.79 -10.23 13.52
N PRO A 223 11.24 -11.31 12.85
CA PRO A 223 11.48 -11.31 11.40
C PRO A 223 10.31 -10.72 10.61
N PHE A 224 10.62 -9.81 9.69
CA PHE A 224 9.63 -9.11 8.85
C PHE A 224 8.57 -8.33 9.64
N GLY A 225 8.78 -8.07 10.94
CA GLY A 225 7.82 -7.40 11.80
C GLY A 225 6.56 -8.22 12.11
N LEU A 226 6.61 -9.53 11.89
CA LEU A 226 5.47 -10.43 12.09
C LEU A 226 5.65 -11.29 13.35
N GLU A 227 4.85 -11.02 14.39
CA GLU A 227 4.88 -11.80 15.65
C GLU A 227 4.04 -13.09 15.56
N ASP A 228 2.86 -12.99 14.94
CA ASP A 228 1.88 -14.07 14.80
C ASP A 228 1.49 -14.28 13.32
N ALA A 229 0.91 -15.43 13.01
CA ALA A 229 0.40 -15.71 11.67
C ALA A 229 -0.63 -14.64 11.23
N ARG A 230 -0.54 -14.23 9.97
CA ARG A 230 -1.57 -13.39 9.32
C ARG A 230 -2.31 -14.18 8.25
N THR A 231 -3.59 -13.89 8.07
CA THR A 231 -4.37 -14.50 7.01
C THR A 231 -4.96 -13.44 6.11
N TYR A 232 -4.90 -13.70 4.80
CA TYR A 232 -5.32 -12.79 3.75
C TYR A 232 -6.30 -13.47 2.82
N GLU A 233 -7.33 -12.75 2.39
CA GLU A 233 -8.13 -13.10 1.23
C GLU A 233 -7.68 -12.22 0.06
N PHE A 234 -7.27 -12.85 -1.04
CA PHE A 234 -6.92 -12.15 -2.27
C PHE A 234 -7.57 -12.83 -3.46
N ARG A 235 -8.47 -12.12 -4.15
CA ARG A 235 -9.21 -12.61 -5.33
C ARG A 235 -9.98 -13.91 -5.07
N GLY A 236 -10.46 -14.11 -3.84
CA GLY A 236 -11.22 -15.28 -3.42
C GLY A 236 -10.36 -16.50 -3.01
N ASP A 237 -9.04 -16.41 -3.10
CA ASP A 237 -8.11 -17.39 -2.52
C ASP A 237 -7.67 -16.93 -1.13
N TYR A 238 -7.51 -17.90 -0.22
CA TYR A 238 -7.09 -17.65 1.15
C TYR A 238 -5.63 -18.04 1.37
N TYR A 239 -4.89 -17.18 2.06
CA TYR A 239 -3.48 -17.35 2.32
C TYR A 239 -3.18 -17.16 3.80
N ARG A 240 -2.34 -18.03 4.36
CA ARG A 240 -1.71 -17.85 5.67
C ARG A 240 -0.25 -17.51 5.48
N VAL A 241 0.19 -16.47 6.17
CA VAL A 241 1.59 -16.05 6.24
C VAL A 241 2.12 -16.33 7.64
N THR A 242 3.32 -16.91 7.69
CA THR A 242 4.11 -17.10 8.91
C THR A 242 5.57 -16.73 8.64
N THR A 243 6.35 -16.51 9.70
CA THR A 243 7.79 -16.26 9.58
C THR A 243 8.57 -17.24 10.44
N SER A 244 9.82 -17.50 10.04
CA SER A 244 10.78 -18.23 10.87
C SER A 244 12.14 -17.55 10.77
N ALA A 245 12.79 -17.37 11.93
CA ALA A 245 14.13 -16.83 11.97
C ALA A 245 15.14 -17.81 11.36
N GLY A 246 16.14 -17.29 10.64
CA GLY A 246 17.37 -18.00 10.32
C GLY A 246 18.10 -18.39 11.60
N GLY A 247 18.77 -19.52 11.61
CA GLY A 247 19.57 -19.93 12.77
C GLY A 247 20.83 -19.06 12.86
N SER A 248 21.08 -18.43 14.00
CA SER A 248 22.45 -18.02 14.36
C SER A 248 23.18 -19.25 14.88
N ALA A 249 24.22 -19.72 14.19
CA ALA A 249 25.05 -20.83 14.66
C ALA A 249 25.88 -20.45 15.92
#